data_AF-A0A661F839-F1
#
_entry.id   AF-A0A661F839-F1
#
_cell.length_a   1.000
_cell.length_b   1.000
_cell.length_c   1.000
_cell.angle_alpha   90.00
_cell.angle_beta   90.00
_cell.angle_gamma   90.00
#
_symmetry.space_group_name_H-M   'P 1'
#
loop_
_entity.id
_entity.type
_entity.pdbx_description
1 polymer ?
#
loop_
_entity_poly.entity_id
_entity_poly.type
_entity_poly.pdbx_seq_one_letter_code
_entity_poly.pdbx_strand_id
1 'polypeptide(L)'
;AHDLPSARGQGEPLTGRLKPAAGSLFQSIIAGEGGQRYLFASDAGYGFITALSTLSSKNRAGKALLSLPDKAKVMLPAWVPAGAGKVAVVTTTGHLLLFSTADLPELSKGKGNKLIQIPPTKLKAREEMVAAIVVIREGGSLKIYSGKRHLVLKPADIDFYTGSRAKRGKLLPRGFHRVDRLEEIYAE
;
A
#
# COMPACT_ATOMS: atom_id res chain seq x y z
N ALA A 1 21.16 6.98 -15.05
CA ALA A 1 20.87 5.54 -15.19
C ALA A 1 22.03 4.78 -15.86
N HIS A 2 23.29 5.18 -15.62
CA HIS A 2 24.45 4.62 -16.35
C HIS A 2 25.27 3.61 -15.54
N ASP A 3 24.93 3.40 -14.27
CA ASP A 3 25.72 2.54 -13.38
C ASP A 3 25.23 1.09 -13.35
N LEU A 4 24.06 0.76 -13.91
CA LEU A 4 23.52 -0.61 -13.93
C LEU A 4 24.07 -1.40 -15.12
N PRO A 5 24.31 -2.72 -14.98
CA PRO A 5 24.83 -3.55 -16.04
C PRO A 5 23.88 -3.61 -17.23
N SER A 6 24.44 -3.80 -18.42
CA SER A 6 23.64 -4.02 -19.63
C SER A 6 22.86 -5.34 -19.56
N ALA A 7 21.77 -5.42 -20.31
CA ALA A 7 20.98 -6.64 -20.49
C ALA A 7 21.73 -7.79 -21.20
N ARG A 8 22.95 -7.57 -21.71
CA ARG A 8 23.74 -8.63 -22.39
C ARG A 8 24.41 -9.60 -21.42
N GLY A 9 24.50 -9.26 -20.13
CA GLY A 9 25.04 -10.13 -19.09
C GLY A 9 23.96 -10.68 -18.15
N GLN A 10 24.38 -11.41 -17.12
CA GLN A 10 23.47 -11.95 -16.09
C GLN A 10 23.04 -10.90 -15.03
N GLY A 11 23.39 -9.63 -15.25
CA GLY A 11 23.23 -8.57 -14.28
C GLY A 11 24.20 -8.68 -13.11
N GLU A 12 23.84 -8.08 -11.98
CA GLU A 12 24.62 -8.13 -10.74
C GLU A 12 23.65 -8.20 -9.53
N PRO A 13 24.07 -8.79 -8.40
CA PRO A 13 23.22 -8.84 -7.23
C PRO A 13 23.07 -7.47 -6.57
N LEU A 14 21.86 -7.11 -6.15
CA LEU A 14 21.58 -5.85 -5.43
C LEU A 14 22.40 -5.70 -4.14
N THR A 15 22.76 -6.82 -3.50
CA THR A 15 23.61 -6.86 -2.30
C THR A 15 25.05 -6.41 -2.56
N GLY A 16 25.50 -6.38 -3.82
CA GLY A 16 26.79 -5.77 -4.18
C GLY A 16 26.78 -4.24 -4.05
N ARG A 17 25.61 -3.61 -4.17
CA ARG A 17 25.44 -2.14 -4.10
C ARG A 17 24.84 -1.66 -2.79
N LEU A 18 23.92 -2.44 -2.24
CA LEU A 18 23.14 -2.11 -1.05
C LEU A 18 23.54 -3.03 0.10
N LYS A 19 23.58 -2.48 1.31
CA LYS A 19 23.93 -3.18 2.55
C LYS A 19 22.74 -3.17 3.53
N PRO A 20 21.61 -3.82 3.21
CA PRO A 20 20.49 -3.91 4.14
C PRO A 20 20.85 -4.80 5.35
N ALA A 21 20.01 -4.75 6.39
CA ALA A 21 20.18 -5.63 7.55
C ALA A 21 20.10 -7.11 7.13
N ALA A 22 20.80 -7.98 7.85
CA ALA A 22 20.82 -9.42 7.58
C ALA A 22 19.39 -10.00 7.55
N GLY A 23 19.11 -10.87 6.58
CA GLY A 23 17.79 -11.46 6.38
C GLY A 23 16.75 -10.55 5.69
N SER A 24 17.11 -9.31 5.33
CA SER A 24 16.21 -8.43 4.56
C SER A 24 15.99 -8.93 3.15
N LEU A 25 14.78 -8.72 2.62
CA LEU A 25 14.41 -9.01 1.24
C LEU A 25 14.10 -7.71 0.50
N PHE A 26 14.50 -7.64 -0.77
CA PHE A 26 14.06 -6.57 -1.68
C PHE A 26 12.66 -6.92 -2.21
N GLN A 27 11.64 -6.16 -1.79
CA GLN A 27 10.24 -6.52 -2.06
C GLN A 27 9.59 -5.69 -3.17
N SER A 28 10.11 -4.51 -3.48
CA SER A 28 9.50 -3.60 -4.43
C SER A 28 10.54 -2.70 -5.09
N ILE A 29 10.27 -2.33 -6.33
CA ILE A 29 11.04 -1.35 -7.10
C ILE A 29 10.06 -0.24 -7.50
N ILE A 30 10.45 1.01 -7.26
CA ILE A 30 9.70 2.18 -7.71
C ILE A 30 10.66 3.01 -8.56
N ALA A 31 10.21 3.37 -9.75
CA ALA A 31 10.91 4.27 -10.66
C ALA A 31 9.92 5.31 -11.16
N GLY A 32 10.31 6.58 -11.16
CA GLY A 32 9.45 7.69 -11.53
C GLY A 32 10.08 9.03 -11.19
N GLU A 33 9.31 10.09 -11.39
CA GLU A 33 9.77 11.45 -11.10
C GLU A 33 9.72 11.76 -9.61
N GLY A 34 10.64 12.61 -9.14
CA GLY A 34 10.76 12.93 -7.71
C GLY A 34 9.50 13.52 -7.07
N GLY A 35 8.65 14.20 -7.86
CA GLY A 35 7.38 14.78 -7.40
C GLY A 35 6.24 13.78 -7.27
N GLN A 36 6.37 12.56 -7.81
CA GLN A 36 5.33 11.54 -7.70
C GLN A 36 5.13 11.12 -6.24
N ARG A 37 3.86 10.99 -5.83
CA ARG A 37 3.49 10.62 -4.47
C ARG A 37 3.14 9.13 -4.39
N TYR A 38 3.52 8.52 -3.27
CA TYR A 38 3.21 7.13 -2.97
C TYR A 38 2.75 7.01 -1.52
N LEU A 39 1.80 6.11 -1.30
CA LEU A 39 1.36 5.66 0.01
C LEU A 39 2.20 4.47 0.44
N PHE A 40 2.91 4.64 1.56
CA PHE A 40 3.63 3.57 2.24
C PHE A 40 2.86 3.14 3.48
N ALA A 41 2.73 1.84 3.67
CA ALA A 41 1.94 1.30 4.77
C ALA A 41 2.48 -0.05 5.26
N SER A 42 2.08 -0.40 6.47
CA SER A 42 2.25 -1.74 7.05
C SER A 42 0.93 -2.51 7.03
N ASP A 43 1.03 -3.83 7.05
CA ASP A 43 -0.13 -4.72 7.17
C ASP A 43 -0.85 -4.60 8.52
N ALA A 44 -0.28 -3.84 9.47
CA ALA A 44 -0.93 -3.46 10.72
C ALA A 44 -1.95 -2.32 10.56
N GLY A 45 -2.16 -1.80 9.34
CA GLY A 45 -3.16 -0.76 9.07
C GLY A 45 -2.69 0.65 9.39
N TYR A 46 -1.38 0.91 9.33
CA TYR A 46 -0.78 2.23 9.49
C TYR A 46 0.04 2.61 8.26
N GLY A 47 -0.05 3.85 7.82
CA GLY A 47 0.68 4.35 6.66
C GLY A 47 0.64 5.87 6.51
N PHE A 48 1.32 6.37 5.49
CA PHE A 48 1.41 7.80 5.17
C PHE A 48 1.77 8.00 3.70
N ILE A 49 1.48 9.20 3.19
CA ILE A 49 1.87 9.59 1.83
C ILE A 49 3.24 10.27 1.88
N THR A 50 4.07 10.05 0.87
CA THR A 50 5.33 10.80 0.71
C THR A 50 5.71 10.92 -0.77
N ALA A 51 6.49 11.95 -1.10
CA ALA A 51 7.04 12.11 -2.43
C ALA A 51 8.22 11.16 -2.67
N LEU A 52 8.40 10.73 -3.92
CA LEU A 52 9.47 9.82 -4.33
C LEU A 52 10.87 10.42 -4.04
N SER A 53 11.03 11.74 -4.18
CA SER A 53 12.26 12.46 -3.84
C SER A 53 12.69 12.27 -2.37
N THR A 54 11.72 12.14 -1.46
CA THR A 54 11.95 11.90 -0.03
C THR A 54 12.51 10.51 0.26
N LEU A 55 12.43 9.57 -0.68
CA LEU A 55 12.95 8.21 -0.49
C LEU A 55 14.46 8.10 -0.72
N SER A 56 15.06 9.10 -1.37
CA SER A 56 16.46 9.08 -1.74
C SER A 56 17.38 9.00 -0.50
N SER A 57 18.43 8.17 -0.61
CA SER A 57 19.49 8.06 0.40
C SER A 57 20.83 7.84 -0.30
N LYS A 58 21.86 8.55 0.17
CA LYS A 58 23.25 8.32 -0.28
C LYS A 58 23.92 7.16 0.47
N ASN A 59 23.31 6.67 1.55
CA ASN A 59 23.86 5.58 2.35
C ASN A 59 23.52 4.21 1.71
N ARG A 60 24.52 3.32 1.59
CA ARG A 60 24.31 1.95 1.11
C ARG A 60 23.35 1.13 1.99
N ALA A 61 23.23 1.47 3.27
CA ALA A 61 22.24 0.86 4.17
C ALA A 61 20.80 1.37 3.94
N GLY A 62 20.62 2.35 3.06
CA GLY A 62 19.31 2.92 2.73
C GLY A 62 18.85 3.98 3.73
N LYS A 63 17.52 4.11 3.87
CA LYS A 63 16.84 5.01 4.79
C LYS A 63 15.77 4.22 5.54
N ALA A 64 15.71 4.38 6.87
CA ALA A 64 14.60 3.89 7.66
C ALA A 64 13.34 4.74 7.37
N LEU A 65 12.55 4.29 6.39
CA LEU A 65 11.35 4.99 5.93
C LEU A 65 10.12 4.64 6.76
N LEU A 66 9.78 3.36 6.85
CA LEU A 66 8.57 2.87 7.52
C LEU A 66 8.96 2.12 8.79
N SER A 67 8.42 2.55 9.93
CA SER A 67 8.56 1.83 11.20
C SER A 67 7.47 0.80 11.33
N LEU A 68 7.84 -0.48 11.44
CA LEU A 68 6.89 -1.59 11.52
C LEU A 68 6.56 -1.92 12.98
N PRO A 69 5.27 -2.06 13.33
CA PRO A 69 4.87 -2.75 14.55
C PRO A 69 5.42 -4.19 14.60
N ASP A 70 5.42 -4.80 15.78
CA ASP A 70 5.90 -6.18 15.95
C ASP A 70 5.22 -7.14 14.95
N LYS A 71 6.04 -7.95 14.27
CA LYS A 71 5.64 -8.93 13.23
C LYS A 71 4.88 -8.36 12.02
N ALA A 72 4.72 -7.05 11.93
CA ALA A 72 4.08 -6.42 10.79
C ALA A 72 4.99 -6.47 9.56
N LYS A 73 4.37 -6.51 8.38
CA LYS A 73 5.08 -6.49 7.09
C LYS A 73 4.77 -5.20 6.34
N VAL A 74 5.66 -4.86 5.41
CA VAL A 74 5.47 -3.74 4.49
C VAL A 74 4.42 -4.12 3.46
N MET A 75 3.49 -3.21 3.17
CA MET A 75 2.55 -3.36 2.05
C MET A 75 3.22 -2.91 0.75
N LEU A 76 2.75 -3.43 -0.39
CA LEU A 76 3.13 -2.87 -1.68
C LEU A 76 2.83 -1.35 -1.70
N PRO A 77 3.81 -0.51 -2.06
CA PRO A 77 3.60 0.93 -2.15
C PRO A 77 2.52 1.24 -3.18
N ALA A 78 1.51 2.03 -2.81
CA ALA A 78 0.43 2.41 -3.71
C ALA A 78 0.74 3.78 -4.32
N TRP A 79 0.75 3.88 -5.65
CA TRP A 79 0.87 5.16 -6.34
C TRP A 79 -0.31 6.06 -5.99
N VAL A 80 -0.05 7.34 -5.75
CA VAL A 80 -1.05 8.36 -5.47
C VAL A 80 -1.13 9.27 -6.69
N PRO A 81 -2.16 9.13 -7.55
CA PRO A 81 -2.34 10.01 -8.71
C PRO A 81 -2.52 11.47 -8.25
N ALA A 82 -2.18 12.40 -9.14
CA ALA A 82 -2.43 13.81 -8.89
C ALA A 82 -3.95 14.07 -8.87
N GLY A 83 -4.40 14.92 -7.93
CA GLY A 83 -5.81 15.25 -7.75
C GLY A 83 -6.47 14.52 -6.57
N ALA A 84 -7.78 14.67 -6.47
CA ALA A 84 -8.57 14.02 -5.44
C ALA A 84 -8.77 12.53 -5.77
N GLY A 85 -8.63 11.69 -4.75
CA GLY A 85 -8.84 10.26 -4.88
C GLY A 85 -9.27 9.66 -3.55
N LYS A 86 -9.55 8.35 -3.56
CA LYS A 86 -9.87 7.59 -2.35
C LYS A 86 -8.79 6.54 -2.12
N VAL A 87 -8.34 6.41 -0.88
CA VAL A 87 -7.52 5.27 -0.43
C VAL A 87 -8.47 4.12 -0.11
N ALA A 88 -8.34 3.02 -0.82
CA ALA A 88 -9.04 1.77 -0.53
C ALA A 88 -8.13 0.84 0.28
N VAL A 89 -8.60 0.39 1.43
CA VAL A 89 -7.89 -0.53 2.32
C VAL A 89 -8.82 -1.68 2.67
N VAL A 90 -8.34 -2.91 2.48
CA VAL A 90 -9.11 -4.12 2.81
C VAL A 90 -8.35 -5.03 3.77
N THR A 91 -9.05 -5.58 4.76
CA THR A 91 -8.46 -6.57 5.68
C THR A 91 -8.53 -7.99 5.15
N THR A 92 -7.71 -8.88 5.71
CA THR A 92 -7.71 -10.33 5.40
C THR A 92 -9.02 -11.04 5.74
N THR A 93 -9.94 -10.37 6.45
CA THR A 93 -11.29 -10.88 6.72
C THR A 93 -12.36 -10.17 5.90
N GLY A 94 -11.97 -9.36 4.90
CA GLY A 94 -12.89 -8.70 3.98
C GLY A 94 -13.54 -7.41 4.47
N HIS A 95 -13.00 -6.74 5.50
CA HIS A 95 -13.47 -5.38 5.83
C HIS A 95 -12.81 -4.38 4.88
N LEU A 96 -13.61 -3.73 4.04
CA LEU A 96 -13.18 -2.70 3.10
C LEU A 96 -13.56 -1.32 3.63
N LEU A 97 -12.60 -0.39 3.59
CA LEU A 97 -12.81 1.03 3.86
C LEU A 97 -12.23 1.85 2.71
N LEU A 98 -13.01 2.80 2.21
CA LEU A 98 -12.51 3.89 1.38
C LEU A 98 -12.61 5.22 2.12
N PHE A 99 -11.57 6.04 2.04
CA PHE A 99 -11.56 7.40 2.60
C PHE A 99 -10.74 8.34 1.70
N SER A 100 -10.92 9.65 1.82
CA SER A 100 -10.24 10.63 0.97
C SER A 100 -8.73 10.58 1.14
N THR A 101 -7.96 10.71 0.05
CA THR A 101 -6.50 10.87 0.13
C THR A 101 -6.09 12.10 0.94
N ALA A 102 -6.92 13.15 0.94
CA ALA A 102 -6.70 14.37 1.73
C ALA A 102 -6.72 14.13 3.25
N ASP A 103 -7.38 13.06 3.71
CA ASP A 103 -7.45 12.72 5.13
C ASP A 103 -6.17 12.06 5.64
N LEU A 104 -5.25 11.67 4.76
CA LEU A 104 -4.04 10.94 5.09
C LEU A 104 -2.80 11.87 5.10
N PRO A 105 -2.18 12.10 6.26
CA PRO A 105 -1.04 13.02 6.33
C PRO A 105 0.17 12.57 5.50
N GLU A 106 0.85 13.56 4.93
CA GLU A 106 2.17 13.39 4.34
C GLU A 106 3.24 13.34 5.45
N LEU A 107 4.14 12.36 5.39
CA LEU A 107 5.27 12.25 6.32
C LEU A 107 6.56 11.92 5.56
N SER A 108 7.70 12.24 6.17
CA SER A 108 9.02 11.92 5.58
C SER A 108 9.55 10.54 5.98
N LYS A 109 9.06 9.99 7.10
CA LYS A 109 9.31 8.65 7.64
C LYS A 109 8.42 8.40 8.88
N GLY A 110 8.37 7.16 9.36
CA GLY A 110 7.79 6.79 10.65
C GLY A 110 6.80 5.63 10.55
N LYS A 111 6.01 5.41 11.60
CA LYS A 111 4.95 4.38 11.61
C LYS A 111 3.76 4.73 10.71
N GLY A 112 3.51 6.03 10.52
CA GLY A 112 2.32 6.52 9.84
C GLY A 112 1.09 6.58 10.71
N ASN A 113 0.00 7.04 10.09
CA ASN A 113 -1.31 7.21 10.69
C ASN A 113 -2.20 6.00 10.40
N LYS A 114 -3.16 5.75 11.29
CA LYS A 114 -4.09 4.62 11.12
C LYS A 114 -4.93 4.82 9.86
N LEU A 115 -4.94 3.80 9.00
CA LEU A 115 -5.71 3.73 7.77
C LEU A 115 -7.07 3.08 8.03
N ILE A 116 -7.05 1.90 8.67
CA ILE A 116 -8.24 1.09 9.00
C ILE A 116 -8.11 0.54 10.43
N GLN A 117 -9.24 0.41 11.13
CA GLN A 117 -9.28 -0.19 12.46
C GLN A 117 -9.27 -1.72 12.37
N ILE A 118 -8.25 -2.32 12.98
CA ILE A 118 -8.16 -3.76 13.23
C ILE A 118 -8.21 -3.98 14.74
N PRO A 119 -9.06 -4.89 15.27
CA PRO A 119 -9.07 -5.23 16.68
C PRO A 119 -7.66 -5.58 17.18
N PRO A 120 -7.17 -4.93 18.26
CA PRO A 120 -5.79 -5.10 18.72
C PRO A 120 -5.43 -6.57 19.04
N THR A 121 -6.38 -7.33 19.59
CA THR A 121 -6.22 -8.75 19.89
C THR A 121 -5.96 -9.58 18.63
N LYS A 122 -6.79 -9.41 17.60
CA LYS A 122 -6.64 -10.10 16.31
C LYS A 122 -5.38 -9.69 15.57
N LEU A 123 -5.02 -8.40 15.63
CA LEU A 123 -3.79 -7.91 15.01
C LEU A 123 -2.55 -8.50 15.68
N LYS A 124 -2.52 -8.53 17.03
CA LYS A 124 -1.42 -9.12 17.81
C LYS A 124 -1.28 -10.62 17.55
N ALA A 125 -2.40 -11.32 17.42
CA ALA A 125 -2.45 -12.74 17.06
C ALA A 125 -2.20 -13.00 15.57
N ARG A 126 -2.09 -11.94 14.74
CA ARG A 126 -1.97 -12.03 13.27
C ARG A 126 -3.12 -12.80 12.62
N GLU A 127 -4.29 -12.79 13.24
CA GLU A 127 -5.53 -13.36 12.70
C GLU A 127 -6.20 -12.40 11.70
N GLU A 128 -6.00 -11.11 11.88
CA GLU A 128 -6.47 -10.08 10.95
C GLU A 128 -5.40 -9.01 10.72
N MET A 129 -5.18 -8.70 9.44
CA MET A 129 -4.22 -7.73 8.94
C MET A 129 -4.83 -7.00 7.74
N VAL A 130 -4.17 -5.96 7.25
CA VAL A 130 -4.46 -5.44 5.90
C VAL A 130 -3.97 -6.45 4.87
N ALA A 131 -4.83 -6.76 3.91
CA ALA A 131 -4.53 -7.66 2.80
C ALA A 131 -4.02 -6.90 1.57
N ALA A 132 -4.62 -5.75 1.27
CA ALA A 132 -4.26 -4.95 0.11
C ALA A 132 -4.67 -3.48 0.28
N ILE A 133 -3.96 -2.61 -0.45
CA ILE A 133 -4.19 -1.17 -0.49
C ILE A 133 -4.07 -0.72 -1.95
N VAL A 134 -4.94 0.17 -2.39
CA VAL A 134 -4.81 0.89 -3.66
C VAL A 134 -5.38 2.29 -3.49
N VAL A 135 -4.90 3.25 -4.28
CA VAL A 135 -5.53 4.56 -4.40
C VAL A 135 -6.28 4.59 -5.72
N ILE A 136 -7.54 5.00 -5.67
CA ILE A 136 -8.38 5.15 -6.85
C ILE A 136 -8.63 6.64 -7.09
N ARG A 137 -8.62 7.06 -8.35
CA ARG A 137 -9.03 8.38 -8.82
C ARG A 137 -10.52 8.56 -8.62
N GLU A 138 -10.93 9.81 -8.55
CA GLU A 138 -12.35 10.16 -8.61
C GLU A 138 -12.99 9.61 -9.90
N GLY A 139 -14.16 8.97 -9.77
CA GLY A 139 -14.82 8.28 -10.89
C GLY A 139 -14.24 6.90 -11.25
N GLY A 140 -13.11 6.49 -10.66
CA GLY A 140 -12.54 5.16 -10.83
C GLY A 140 -13.37 4.06 -10.18
N SER A 141 -13.30 2.86 -10.75
CA SER A 141 -13.88 1.65 -10.16
C SER A 141 -12.81 0.86 -9.39
N LEU A 142 -13.24 0.10 -8.39
CA LEU A 142 -12.35 -0.75 -7.59
C LEU A 142 -12.57 -2.23 -7.94
N LYS A 143 -11.54 -2.90 -8.47
CA LYS A 143 -11.54 -4.35 -8.66
C LYS A 143 -10.85 -5.05 -7.49
N ILE A 144 -11.54 -6.04 -6.93
CA ILE A 144 -11.14 -6.78 -5.75
C ILE A 144 -10.95 -8.24 -6.16
N TYR A 145 -9.75 -8.78 -5.98
CA TYR A 145 -9.43 -10.17 -6.31
C TYR A 145 -9.45 -11.04 -5.04
N SER A 146 -10.11 -12.20 -5.12
CA SER A 146 -10.20 -13.20 -4.07
C SER A 146 -10.02 -14.58 -4.69
N GLY A 147 -8.79 -15.07 -4.68
CA GLY A 147 -8.32 -16.23 -5.43
C GLY A 147 -8.55 -16.04 -6.93
N LYS A 148 -9.30 -16.97 -7.54
CA LYS A 148 -9.66 -16.93 -8.97
C LYS A 148 -10.86 -16.02 -9.28
N ARG A 149 -11.53 -15.49 -8.25
CA ARG A 149 -12.73 -14.65 -8.40
C ARG A 149 -12.37 -13.18 -8.28
N HIS A 150 -13.20 -12.33 -8.88
CA HIS A 150 -13.10 -10.88 -8.67
C HIS A 150 -14.48 -10.23 -8.54
N LEU A 151 -14.53 -9.11 -7.83
CA LEU A 151 -15.67 -8.22 -7.69
C LEU A 151 -15.24 -6.84 -8.19
N VAL A 152 -16.07 -6.18 -8.98
CA VAL A 152 -15.84 -4.78 -9.39
C VAL A 152 -16.89 -3.92 -8.68
N LEU A 153 -16.43 -2.95 -7.92
CA LEU A 153 -17.26 -1.90 -7.34
C LEU A 153 -17.20 -0.70 -8.26
N LYS A 154 -18.34 -0.32 -8.84
CA LYS A 154 -18.47 0.90 -9.63
C LYS A 154 -18.51 2.13 -8.70
N PRO A 155 -18.37 3.36 -9.22
CA PRO A 155 -18.41 4.57 -8.39
C PRO A 155 -19.63 4.64 -7.46
N ALA A 156 -20.82 4.26 -7.95
CA ALA A 156 -22.03 4.23 -7.13
C ALA A 156 -21.96 3.22 -5.95
N ASP A 157 -21.28 2.08 -6.14
CA ASP A 157 -21.13 1.05 -5.10
C ASP A 157 -20.00 1.41 -4.11
N ILE A 158 -19.02 2.21 -4.55
CA ILE A 158 -17.89 2.66 -3.72
C ILE A 158 -18.37 3.51 -2.54
N ASP A 159 -19.41 4.32 -2.73
CA ASP A 159 -19.92 5.19 -1.67
C ASP A 159 -20.45 4.40 -0.48
N PHE A 160 -20.98 3.19 -0.72
CA PHE A 160 -21.36 2.30 0.36
C PHE A 160 -20.16 1.96 1.26
N TYR A 161 -18.95 1.76 0.73
CA TYR A 161 -17.76 1.44 1.51
C TYR A 161 -16.96 2.67 1.94
N THR A 162 -17.41 3.87 1.55
CA THR A 162 -16.76 5.13 1.90
C THR A 162 -17.12 5.51 3.35
N GLY A 163 -16.14 6.00 4.10
CA GLY A 163 -16.34 6.49 5.46
C GLY A 163 -15.11 7.22 6.00
N SER A 164 -15.16 7.67 7.25
CA SER A 164 -14.02 8.34 7.87
C SER A 164 -12.81 7.41 7.99
N ARG A 165 -11.61 7.95 7.75
CA ARG A 165 -10.34 7.24 7.99
C ARG A 165 -10.30 6.64 9.40
N ALA A 166 -9.56 5.54 9.55
CA ALA A 166 -9.34 4.85 10.82
C ALA A 166 -10.59 4.18 11.41
N LYS A 167 -11.70 4.12 10.67
CA LYS A 167 -12.86 3.27 11.01
C LYS A 167 -12.63 1.83 10.59
N ARG A 168 -13.57 0.97 10.96
CA ARG A 168 -13.50 -0.47 10.71
C ARG A 168 -13.67 -0.86 9.23
N GLY A 169 -14.35 -0.04 8.45
CA GLY A 169 -14.82 -0.43 7.12
C GLY A 169 -16.06 -1.33 7.19
N LYS A 170 -16.64 -1.62 6.03
CA LYS A 170 -17.79 -2.49 5.87
C LYS A 170 -17.36 -3.83 5.29
N LEU A 171 -18.09 -4.89 5.62
CA LEU A 171 -17.77 -6.23 5.16
C LEU A 171 -18.12 -6.37 3.67
N LEU A 172 -17.21 -6.96 2.90
CA LEU A 172 -17.49 -7.37 1.53
C LEU A 172 -18.55 -8.48 1.48
N PRO A 173 -19.20 -8.70 0.32
CA PRO A 173 -20.13 -9.81 0.14
C PRO A 173 -19.46 -11.16 0.40
N ARG A 174 -20.26 -12.16 0.79
CA ARG A 174 -19.76 -13.53 1.00
C ARG A 174 -19.05 -14.03 -0.26
N GLY A 175 -17.90 -14.69 -0.07
CA GLY A 175 -17.06 -15.17 -1.16
C GLY A 175 -15.92 -14.22 -1.57
N PHE A 176 -15.87 -13.00 -1.03
CA PHE A 176 -14.79 -12.02 -1.24
C PHE A 176 -14.05 -11.64 0.04
N HIS A 177 -14.05 -12.51 1.06
CA HIS A 177 -13.40 -12.23 2.35
C HIS A 177 -11.92 -12.58 2.38
N ARG A 178 -11.41 -13.35 1.41
CA ARG A 178 -9.99 -13.70 1.27
C ARG A 178 -9.38 -12.90 0.13
N VAL A 179 -9.25 -11.60 0.33
CA VAL A 179 -8.74 -10.69 -0.71
C VAL A 179 -7.23 -10.84 -0.83
N ASP A 180 -6.75 -10.95 -2.07
CA ASP A 180 -5.32 -11.05 -2.39
C ASP A 180 -4.79 -9.75 -3.01
N ARG A 181 -5.63 -9.03 -3.75
CA ARG A 181 -5.22 -7.85 -4.52
C ARG A 181 -6.37 -6.88 -4.72
N LEU A 182 -6.05 -5.59 -4.71
CA LEU A 182 -6.90 -4.51 -5.17
C LEU A 182 -6.30 -3.89 -6.43
N GLU A 183 -7.15 -3.43 -7.33
CA GLU A 183 -6.75 -2.77 -8.58
C GLU A 183 -7.76 -1.67 -8.91
N GLU A 184 -7.26 -0.51 -9.34
CA GLU A 184 -8.10 0.53 -9.91
C GLU A 184 -8.43 0.16 -11.37
N ILE A 185 -9.71 0.30 -11.76
CA ILE A 185 -10.09 0.41 -13.16
C ILE A 185 -10.49 1.86 -13.42
N TYR A 186 -9.75 2.52 -14.30
CA TYR A 186 -10.01 3.88 -14.74
C TYR A 186 -9.88 3.93 -16.27
N ALA A 187 -10.87 4.50 -16.95
CA ALA A 187 -10.75 4.81 -18.37
C ALA A 187 -10.00 6.14 -18.48
N GLU A 188 -8.89 6.15 -19.24
CA GLU A 188 -8.17 7.37 -19.59
C GLU A 188 -8.98 8.26 -20.55
#